data_AF-A0A4V1UMI4-F1
#
_entry.id   AF-A0A4V1UMI4-F1
#
_cell.length_a   1.000
_cell.length_b   1.000
_cell.length_c   1.000
_cell.angle_alpha   90.00
_cell.angle_beta   90.00
_cell.angle_gamma   90.00
#
_symmetry.space_group_name_H-M   'P 1'
#
loop_
_entity.id
_entity.type
_entity.pdbx_description
1 polymer ?
#
loop_
_entity_poly.entity_id
_entity_poly.type
_entity_poly.pdbx_seq_one_letter_code
_entity_poly.pdbx_strand_id
1 'polypeptide(L)'
;MTDSKQLHALADEELTPAEASVVRESLKHDPQAAAEYSAILNLKDIVRSNALQHSDEEAWKACVRRLDGIDKTRRVEGFVGRYAWALCGAMFLFILSGRAAMRNVEGDAGRTADFARVFGGSSRPLSEQKQAEAKMYSSLLEAVRSSLNKDEIEIGQGQFGYVRDLPAARFPLRDRRGDLMLTQIQGTLTLEDTAPLSDNPSMEASVSERANCVVWHQGNQTWILSGSRRLTSLSKVAERLSGTQ
;
A
#
# COMPACT_ATOMS: atom_id res chain seq x y z
N MET A 1 1.84 -56.12 -30.61
CA MET A 1 2.83 -55.12 -30.19
C MET A 1 2.37 -54.59 -28.86
N THR A 2 3.03 -55.01 -27.79
CA THR A 2 2.70 -54.63 -26.41
C THR A 2 3.02 -53.14 -26.21
N ASP A 3 2.14 -52.39 -25.55
CA ASP A 3 2.36 -50.97 -25.30
C ASP A 3 3.54 -50.79 -24.32
N SER A 4 4.53 -49.98 -24.69
CA SER A 4 5.70 -49.71 -23.85
C SER A 4 5.31 -49.17 -22.47
N LYS A 5 4.21 -48.41 -22.38
CA LYS A 5 3.68 -47.94 -21.08
C LYS A 5 3.28 -49.10 -20.16
N GLN A 6 2.71 -50.17 -20.71
CA GLN A 6 2.31 -51.34 -19.92
C GLN A 6 3.53 -52.14 -19.45
N LEU A 7 4.61 -52.17 -20.23
CA LEU A 7 5.87 -52.80 -19.82
C LEU A 7 6.52 -52.05 -18.65
N HIS A 8 6.54 -50.72 -18.69
CA HIS A 8 7.00 -49.89 -17.59
C HIS A 8 6.12 -50.06 -16.34
N ALA A 9 4.80 -49.96 -16.49
CA ALA A 9 3.87 -50.17 -15.38
C ALA A 9 3.98 -51.59 -14.77
N LEU A 10 4.22 -52.62 -15.58
CA LEU A 10 4.50 -53.98 -15.11
C LEU A 10 5.80 -54.05 -14.31
N ALA A 11 6.86 -53.38 -14.79
CA ALA A 11 8.16 -53.33 -14.12
C ALA A 11 8.13 -52.52 -12.81
N ASP A 12 7.23 -51.54 -12.70
CA ASP A 12 6.99 -50.72 -11.51
C ASP A 12 5.99 -51.35 -10.52
N GLU A 13 5.42 -52.52 -10.83
CA GLU A 13 4.38 -53.20 -10.03
C GLU A 13 3.08 -52.38 -9.86
N GLU A 14 2.79 -51.47 -10.78
CA GLU A 14 1.61 -50.59 -10.74
C GLU A 14 0.37 -51.21 -11.40
N LEU A 15 0.53 -52.31 -12.13
CA LEU A 15 -0.58 -53.02 -12.78
C LEU A 15 -1.35 -53.88 -11.77
N THR A 16 -2.66 -53.99 -11.96
CA THR A 16 -3.46 -54.96 -11.21
C THR A 16 -3.01 -56.40 -11.52
N PRO A 17 -3.22 -57.38 -10.62
CA PRO A 17 -2.82 -58.77 -10.87
C PRO A 17 -3.40 -59.36 -12.16
N ALA A 18 -4.62 -58.96 -12.52
CA ALA A 18 -5.27 -59.38 -13.75
C ALA A 18 -4.54 -58.81 -14.99
N GLU A 19 -4.29 -57.51 -15.03
CA GLU A 19 -3.57 -56.85 -16.13
C GLU A 19 -2.14 -57.37 -16.25
N ALA A 20 -1.43 -57.52 -15.13
CA ALA A 20 -0.08 -58.06 -15.10
C ALA A 20 0.00 -59.47 -15.70
N SER A 21 -1.00 -60.33 -15.44
CA SER A 21 -1.04 -61.66 -16.03
C SER A 21 -1.25 -61.65 -17.55
N VAL A 22 -2.11 -60.75 -18.05
CA VAL A 22 -2.34 -60.56 -19.49
C VAL A 22 -1.07 -60.05 -20.18
N VAL A 23 -0.38 -59.05 -19.59
CA VAL A 23 0.86 -58.51 -20.16
C VAL A 23 1.96 -59.58 -20.13
N ARG A 24 2.11 -60.35 -19.06
CA ARG A 24 3.07 -61.46 -18.99
C ARG A 24 2.80 -62.56 -20.02
N GLU A 25 1.53 -62.86 -20.30
CA GLU A 25 1.18 -63.80 -21.35
C GLU A 25 1.56 -63.25 -22.73
N SER A 26 1.31 -61.96 -22.98
CA SER A 26 1.71 -61.30 -24.23
C SER A 26 3.22 -61.34 -24.47
N LEU A 27 4.03 -61.22 -23.40
CA LEU A 27 5.49 -61.28 -23.46
C LEU A 27 6.02 -62.64 -23.92
N LYS A 28 5.28 -63.74 -23.70
CA LYS A 28 5.69 -65.06 -24.19
C LYS A 28 5.64 -65.16 -25.71
N HIS A 29 4.79 -64.36 -26.34
CA HIS A 29 4.55 -64.39 -27.78
C HIS A 29 5.28 -63.28 -28.55
N ASP A 30 5.82 -62.28 -27.84
CA ASP A 30 6.55 -61.15 -28.42
C ASP A 30 7.98 -61.08 -27.83
N PRO A 31 8.98 -61.70 -28.50
CA PRO A 31 10.35 -61.76 -27.97
C PRO A 31 11.03 -60.37 -27.90
N GLN A 32 10.60 -59.43 -28.74
CA GLN A 32 11.13 -58.06 -28.72
C GLN A 32 10.65 -57.32 -27.47
N ALA A 33 9.36 -57.42 -27.14
CA ALA A 33 8.80 -56.85 -25.91
C ALA A 33 9.40 -57.51 -24.65
N ALA A 34 9.69 -58.82 -24.69
CA ALA A 34 10.36 -59.51 -23.59
C ALA A 34 11.79 -59.01 -23.37
N ALA A 35 12.53 -58.76 -24.46
CA ALA A 35 13.87 -58.18 -24.38
C ALA A 35 13.82 -56.75 -23.81
N GLU A 36 12.87 -55.92 -24.23
CA GLU A 36 12.67 -54.56 -23.68
C GLU A 36 12.36 -54.60 -22.19
N TYR A 37 11.42 -55.45 -21.75
CA TYR A 37 11.12 -55.65 -20.33
C TYR A 37 12.35 -56.07 -19.52
N SER A 38 13.16 -57.00 -20.04
CA SER A 38 14.41 -57.41 -19.39
C SER A 38 15.42 -56.27 -19.29
N ALA A 39 15.51 -55.41 -20.32
CA ALA A 39 16.38 -54.24 -20.31
C ALA A 39 15.93 -53.21 -19.28
N ILE A 40 14.62 -52.99 -19.14
CA ILE A 40 14.02 -52.12 -18.11
C ILE A 40 14.41 -52.64 -16.71
N LEU A 41 14.22 -53.94 -16.44
CA LEU A 41 14.58 -54.53 -15.15
C LEU A 41 16.08 -54.40 -14.85
N ASN A 42 16.94 -54.73 -15.83
CA ASN A 42 18.39 -54.60 -15.69
C ASN A 42 18.80 -53.16 -15.40
N LEU A 43 18.20 -52.17 -16.08
CA LEU A 43 18.48 -50.76 -15.82
C LEU A 43 18.06 -50.37 -14.40
N LYS A 44 16.90 -50.83 -13.93
CA LYS A 44 16.44 -50.59 -12.54
C LYS A 44 17.38 -51.22 -11.52
N ASP A 45 17.89 -52.42 -11.78
CA ASP A 45 18.86 -53.08 -10.91
C ASP A 45 20.22 -52.37 -10.92
N ILE A 46 20.69 -51.89 -12.08
CA ILE A 46 21.91 -51.06 -12.19
C ILE A 46 21.72 -49.77 -11.40
N VAL A 47 20.60 -49.07 -11.58
CA VAL A 47 20.32 -47.83 -10.83
C VAL A 47 20.22 -48.11 -9.34
N ARG A 48 19.54 -49.18 -8.92
CA ARG A 48 19.39 -49.56 -7.51
C ARG A 48 20.73 -49.93 -6.87
N SER A 49 21.60 -50.64 -7.59
CA SER A 49 22.91 -51.08 -7.09
C SER A 49 23.95 -49.96 -7.07
N ASN A 50 23.87 -49.01 -8.01
CA ASN A 50 24.77 -47.86 -8.08
C ASN A 50 24.24 -46.62 -7.36
N ALA A 51 22.97 -46.61 -6.97
CA ALA A 51 22.41 -45.55 -6.15
C ALA A 51 23.11 -45.56 -4.79
N LEU A 52 23.91 -44.53 -4.54
CA LEU A 52 24.40 -44.21 -3.21
C LEU A 52 23.19 -44.04 -2.31
N GLN A 53 22.96 -45.00 -1.42
CA GLN A 53 21.93 -44.89 -0.39
C GLN A 53 22.40 -43.86 0.64
N HIS A 54 22.19 -42.58 0.32
CA HIS A 54 22.43 -41.50 1.24
C HIS A 54 21.15 -41.26 2.05
N SER A 55 21.11 -41.86 3.24
CA SER A 55 20.08 -41.56 4.24
C SER A 55 20.53 -40.30 5.00
N ASP A 56 20.10 -39.15 4.49
CA ASP A 56 20.10 -37.92 5.27
C ASP A 56 18.70 -37.69 5.82
N GLU A 57 18.49 -38.14 7.05
CA GLU A 57 17.22 -38.01 7.77
C GLU A 57 16.84 -36.54 7.98
N GLU A 58 17.80 -35.62 8.07
CA GLU A 58 17.53 -34.18 8.21
C GLU A 58 17.04 -33.60 6.89
N ALA A 59 17.68 -33.92 5.77
CA ALA A 59 17.23 -33.52 4.44
C ALA A 59 15.83 -34.09 4.13
N TRP A 60 15.57 -35.35 4.50
CA TRP A 60 14.25 -35.95 4.36
C TRP A 60 13.19 -35.20 5.18
N LYS A 61 13.44 -34.96 6.47
CA LYS A 61 12.54 -34.19 7.34
C LYS A 61 12.31 -32.76 6.82
N ALA A 62 13.32 -32.14 6.24
CA ALA A 62 13.20 -30.81 5.63
C ALA A 62 12.28 -30.84 4.40
N CYS A 63 12.42 -31.84 3.53
CA CYS A 63 11.54 -32.06 2.38
C CYS A 63 10.08 -32.32 2.79
N VAL A 64 9.86 -33.22 3.76
CA VAL A 64 8.51 -33.51 4.30
C VAL A 64 7.89 -32.25 4.90
N ARG A 65 8.63 -31.50 5.70
CA ARG A 65 8.14 -30.23 6.28
C ARG A 65 7.74 -29.22 5.20
N ARG A 66 8.47 -29.18 4.08
CA ARG A 66 8.15 -28.30 2.96
C ARG A 66 6.86 -28.74 2.26
N LEU A 67 6.66 -30.03 2.04
CA LEU A 67 5.42 -30.57 1.49
C LEU A 67 4.22 -30.30 2.40
N ASP A 68 4.37 -30.51 3.71
CA ASP A 68 3.34 -30.16 4.71
C ASP A 68 3.02 -28.65 4.68
N GLY A 69 4.03 -27.82 4.45
CA GLY A 69 3.87 -26.38 4.27
C GLY A 69 2.98 -26.06 3.06
N ILE A 70 3.23 -26.71 1.93
CA ILE A 70 2.46 -26.54 0.69
C ILE A 70 1.00 -27.02 0.86
N ASP A 71 0.78 -28.13 1.55
CA ASP A 71 -0.57 -28.63 1.80
C ASP A 71 -1.35 -27.72 2.75
N LYS A 72 -0.68 -27.15 3.75
CA LYS A 72 -1.26 -26.13 4.63
C LYS A 72 -1.67 -24.89 3.83
N THR A 73 -0.80 -24.36 2.97
CA THR A 73 -1.13 -23.18 2.15
C THR A 73 -2.30 -23.48 1.22
N ARG A 74 -2.33 -24.65 0.57
CA ARG A 74 -3.43 -25.05 -0.31
C ARG A 74 -4.78 -25.14 0.41
N ARG A 75 -4.79 -25.62 1.65
CA ARG A 75 -6.01 -25.64 2.48
C ARG A 75 -6.48 -24.23 2.85
N VAL A 76 -5.55 -23.33 3.17
CA VAL A 76 -5.85 -21.93 3.46
C VAL A 76 -6.37 -21.22 2.20
N GLU A 77 -5.75 -21.43 1.05
CA GLU A 77 -6.23 -20.89 -0.24
C GLU A 77 -7.64 -21.36 -0.58
N GLY A 78 -7.94 -22.65 -0.36
CA GLY A 78 -9.29 -23.18 -0.56
C GLY A 78 -10.33 -22.55 0.38
N PHE A 79 -9.96 -22.30 1.64
CA PHE A 79 -10.82 -21.62 2.60
C PHE A 79 -11.03 -20.15 2.23
N VAL A 80 -9.95 -19.40 1.99
CA VAL A 80 -9.99 -17.99 1.60
C VAL A 80 -10.78 -17.82 0.30
N GLY A 81 -10.57 -18.68 -0.70
CA GLY A 81 -11.32 -18.65 -1.95
C GLY A 81 -12.83 -18.87 -1.75
N ARG A 82 -13.22 -19.84 -0.92
CA ARG A 82 -14.64 -20.15 -0.65
C ARG A 82 -15.35 -19.08 0.16
N TYR A 83 -14.64 -18.41 1.07
CA TYR A 83 -15.19 -17.39 1.97
C TYR A 83 -14.78 -15.95 1.61
N ALA A 84 -14.14 -15.73 0.47
CA ALA A 84 -13.68 -14.40 0.04
C ALA A 84 -14.81 -13.36 0.06
N TRP A 85 -15.98 -13.73 -0.45
CA TRP A 85 -17.16 -12.85 -0.48
C TRP A 85 -17.64 -12.47 0.92
N ALA A 86 -17.62 -13.42 1.88
CA ALA A 86 -18.03 -13.19 3.25
C ALA A 86 -17.03 -12.30 3.99
N LEU A 87 -15.72 -12.50 3.77
CA LEU A 87 -14.67 -11.64 4.33
C LEU A 87 -14.75 -10.21 3.77
N CYS A 88 -14.95 -10.06 2.46
CA CYS A 88 -15.17 -8.76 1.84
C CYS A 88 -16.43 -8.08 2.39
N GLY A 89 -17.53 -8.83 2.55
CA GLY A 89 -18.76 -8.33 3.15
C GLY A 89 -18.58 -7.89 4.61
N ALA A 90 -17.85 -8.68 5.42
CA ALA A 90 -17.54 -8.34 6.81
C ALA A 90 -16.67 -7.07 6.89
N MET A 91 -15.65 -6.95 6.05
CA MET A 91 -14.80 -5.76 5.98
C MET A 91 -15.59 -4.52 5.55
N PHE A 92 -16.49 -4.68 4.57
CA PHE A 92 -17.37 -3.60 4.13
C PHE A 92 -18.30 -3.15 5.26
N LEU A 93 -18.92 -4.08 5.98
CA LEU A 93 -19.76 -3.77 7.14
C LEU A 93 -18.96 -3.08 8.26
N PHE A 94 -17.71 -3.49 8.48
CA PHE A 94 -16.81 -2.85 9.45
C PHE A 94 -16.48 -1.39 9.08
N ILE A 95 -16.26 -1.11 7.80
CA ILE A 95 -16.05 0.26 7.33
C ILE A 95 -17.32 1.11 7.51
N LEU A 96 -18.48 0.54 7.18
CA LEU A 96 -19.76 1.24 7.36
C LEU A 96 -20.09 1.49 8.83
N SER A 97 -19.84 0.53 9.71
CA SER A 97 -20.06 0.70 11.15
C SER A 97 -19.10 1.71 11.75
N GLY A 98 -17.83 1.73 11.32
CA GLY A 98 -16.87 2.77 11.67
C GLY A 98 -17.35 4.17 11.26
N ARG A 99 -17.87 4.32 10.03
CA ARG A 99 -18.45 5.59 9.57
C ARG A 99 -19.70 6.00 10.37
N ALA A 100 -20.58 5.05 10.69
CA ALA A 100 -21.78 5.32 11.48
C ALA A 100 -21.42 5.73 12.92
N ALA A 101 -20.42 5.10 13.52
CA ALA A 101 -19.92 5.45 14.85
C ALA A 101 -19.28 6.85 14.87
N MET A 102 -18.51 7.20 13.84
CA MET A 102 -17.88 8.52 13.72
C MET A 102 -18.89 9.65 13.45
N ARG A 103 -20.04 9.35 12.82
CA ARG A 103 -21.08 10.36 12.54
C ARG A 103 -21.75 10.91 13.81
N ASN A 104 -21.70 10.19 14.92
CA ASN A 104 -22.27 10.63 16.21
C ASN A 104 -21.25 11.33 17.11
N VAL A 105 -19.98 11.42 16.70
CA VAL A 105 -18.97 12.20 17.41
C VAL A 105 -18.99 13.60 16.80
N GLU A 106 -19.82 14.46 17.40
CA GLU A 106 -19.92 15.87 17.07
C GLU A 106 -18.64 16.58 17.55
N GLY A 107 -17.69 16.69 16.64
CA GLY A 107 -16.35 17.23 16.88
C GLY A 107 -15.57 17.16 15.58
N ASP A 108 -15.78 18.15 14.72
CA ASP A 108 -15.28 18.22 13.35
C ASP A 108 -13.77 18.54 13.36
N ALA A 109 -12.96 17.62 13.85
CA ALA A 109 -11.54 17.84 13.97
C ALA A 109 -10.84 17.28 12.71
N GLY A 110 -10.17 18.18 11.99
CA GLY A 110 -9.56 17.94 10.69
C GLY A 110 -8.44 16.92 10.78
N ARG A 111 -8.65 15.70 10.27
CA ARG A 111 -7.56 14.73 10.16
C ARG A 111 -6.60 15.14 9.06
N THR A 112 -5.32 15.19 9.40
CA THR A 112 -4.22 15.56 8.50
C THR A 112 -4.16 14.72 7.21
N ALA A 113 -4.65 13.48 7.24
CA ALA A 113 -4.74 12.60 6.07
C ALA A 113 -5.76 13.06 5.00
N ASP A 114 -6.73 13.91 5.35
CA ASP A 114 -7.71 14.44 4.39
C ASP A 114 -7.06 15.45 3.42
N PHE A 115 -5.97 16.11 3.83
CA PHE A 115 -5.27 17.08 2.97
C PHE A 115 -4.63 16.45 1.72
N ALA A 116 -4.15 15.21 1.79
CA ALA A 116 -3.58 14.52 0.62
C ALA A 116 -4.62 14.22 -0.46
N ARG A 117 -5.89 13.99 -0.07
CA ARG A 117 -6.98 13.68 -1.02
C ARG A 117 -7.56 14.92 -1.68
N VAL A 118 -7.54 16.05 -0.98
CA VAL A 118 -8.16 17.31 -1.43
C VAL A 118 -7.50 17.89 -2.68
N PHE A 119 -6.18 17.77 -2.81
CA PHE A 119 -5.44 18.35 -3.94
C PHE A 119 -5.18 17.35 -5.08
N GLY A 120 -5.67 16.10 -4.94
CA GLY A 120 -5.48 15.03 -5.92
C GLY A 120 -6.50 14.97 -7.06
N GLY A 121 -7.54 15.82 -7.04
CA GLY A 121 -8.50 15.92 -8.14
C GLY A 121 -9.91 16.29 -7.68
N SER A 122 -10.28 17.58 -7.77
CA SER A 122 -11.67 18.01 -7.61
C SER A 122 -12.34 18.21 -8.97
N SER A 123 -13.42 17.45 -9.21
CA SER A 123 -14.31 17.53 -10.36
C SER A 123 -15.39 18.61 -10.17
N ARG A 124 -15.03 19.89 -10.33
CA ARG A 124 -16.00 21.01 -10.41
C ARG A 124 -15.86 21.75 -11.75
N PRO A 125 -16.93 22.42 -12.23
CA PRO A 125 -16.95 23.07 -13.55
C PRO A 125 -15.95 24.24 -13.64
N LEU A 126 -15.16 24.27 -14.73
CA LEU A 126 -13.97 25.11 -14.93
C LEU A 126 -14.17 26.63 -14.85
N SER A 127 -15.39 27.16 -14.97
CA SER A 127 -15.62 28.62 -15.15
C SER A 127 -15.70 29.40 -13.84
N GLU A 128 -16.44 28.91 -12.84
CA GLU A 128 -16.54 29.55 -11.52
C GLU A 128 -15.29 29.32 -10.68
N GLN A 129 -14.66 28.15 -10.86
CA GLN A 129 -13.41 27.79 -10.19
C GLN A 129 -12.31 28.80 -10.54
N LYS A 130 -12.10 29.11 -11.82
CA LYS A 130 -11.06 30.05 -12.28
C LYS A 130 -11.17 31.45 -11.69
N GLN A 131 -12.38 31.96 -11.47
CA GLN A 131 -12.57 33.32 -10.98
C GLN A 131 -12.37 33.42 -9.46
N ALA A 132 -12.80 32.39 -8.70
CA ALA A 132 -12.50 32.27 -7.29
C ALA A 132 -11.01 32.00 -7.04
N GLU A 133 -10.39 31.15 -7.87
CA GLU A 133 -8.95 30.86 -7.87
C GLU A 133 -8.12 32.13 -8.12
N ALA A 134 -8.49 32.95 -9.12
CA ALA A 134 -7.75 34.17 -9.43
C ALA A 134 -7.77 35.19 -8.28
N LYS A 135 -8.91 35.37 -7.61
CA LYS A 135 -9.03 36.27 -6.44
C LYS A 135 -8.27 35.74 -5.22
N MET A 136 -8.32 34.44 -4.99
CA MET A 136 -7.60 33.81 -3.90
C MET A 136 -6.08 33.90 -4.15
N TYR A 137 -5.64 33.64 -5.38
CA TYR A 137 -4.25 33.80 -5.81
C TYR A 137 -3.72 35.22 -5.61
N SER A 138 -4.47 36.24 -6.05
CA SER A 138 -4.02 37.63 -5.97
C SER A 138 -3.92 38.11 -4.52
N SER A 139 -4.90 37.80 -3.68
CA SER A 139 -4.89 38.21 -2.26
C SER A 139 -3.76 37.53 -1.46
N LEU A 140 -3.48 36.26 -1.75
CA LEU A 140 -2.34 35.54 -1.18
C LEU A 140 -1.00 36.10 -1.65
N LEU A 141 -0.84 36.31 -2.96
CA LEU A 141 0.39 36.92 -3.47
C LEU A 141 0.62 38.30 -2.85
N GLU A 142 -0.43 39.08 -2.63
CA GLU A 142 -0.33 40.38 -1.99
C GLU A 142 0.08 40.26 -0.51
N ALA A 143 -0.55 39.35 0.25
CA ALA A 143 -0.22 39.09 1.65
C ALA A 143 1.22 38.55 1.82
N VAL A 144 1.65 37.64 0.95
CA VAL A 144 2.99 37.05 0.99
C VAL A 144 4.04 38.07 0.51
N ARG A 145 3.74 38.89 -0.52
CA ARG A 145 4.68 39.92 -1.02
C ARG A 145 4.83 41.12 -0.09
N SER A 146 3.82 41.45 0.69
CA SER A 146 3.91 42.57 1.65
C SER A 146 4.66 42.19 2.92
N SER A 147 4.59 40.92 3.32
CA SER A 147 5.21 40.40 4.55
C SER A 147 6.64 39.87 4.38
N LEU A 148 7.02 39.48 3.16
CA LEU A 148 8.34 38.87 2.91
C LEU A 148 9.21 39.71 1.99
N ASN A 149 10.50 39.75 2.33
CA ASN A 149 11.52 40.26 1.42
C ASN A 149 11.56 39.35 0.18
N LYS A 150 11.30 39.91 -1.01
CA LYS A 150 11.16 39.16 -2.27
C LYS A 150 12.38 38.31 -2.62
N ASP A 151 13.54 38.66 -2.08
CA ASP A 151 14.81 37.97 -2.33
C ASP A 151 15.04 36.75 -1.42
N GLU A 152 14.15 36.50 -0.44
CA GLU A 152 14.31 35.40 0.52
C GLU A 152 13.45 34.17 0.18
N ILE A 153 12.26 34.34 -0.41
CA ILE A 153 11.30 33.24 -0.64
C ILE A 153 10.79 33.25 -2.08
N GLU A 154 11.05 32.16 -2.79
CA GLU A 154 10.45 31.85 -4.08
C GLU A 154 9.06 31.22 -3.86
N ILE A 155 8.05 31.74 -4.57
CA ILE A 155 6.68 31.23 -4.54
C ILE A 155 6.45 30.45 -5.83
N GLY A 156 6.19 29.15 -5.72
CA GLY A 156 5.84 28.31 -6.86
C GLY A 156 4.36 28.43 -7.25
N GLN A 157 3.95 27.62 -8.22
CA GLN A 157 2.56 27.62 -8.71
C GLN A 157 1.61 27.09 -7.63
N GLY A 158 0.59 27.88 -7.30
CA GLY A 158 -0.46 27.49 -6.36
C GLY A 158 -1.36 26.39 -6.90
N GLN A 159 -1.78 25.50 -6.02
CA GLN A 159 -2.82 24.49 -6.24
C GLN A 159 -4.08 24.91 -5.47
N PHE A 160 -5.25 24.73 -6.07
CA PHE A 160 -6.52 25.12 -5.47
C PHE A 160 -7.41 23.89 -5.33
N GLY A 161 -8.24 23.90 -4.29
CA GLY A 161 -9.13 22.79 -3.97
C GLY A 161 -10.11 23.16 -2.87
N TYR A 162 -10.68 22.14 -2.23
CA TYR A 162 -11.63 22.30 -1.14
C TYR A 162 -11.33 21.33 0.00
N VAL A 163 -11.15 21.84 1.22
CA VAL A 163 -11.02 21.02 2.43
C VAL A 163 -12.36 21.11 3.16
N ARG A 164 -13.13 20.00 3.24
CA ARG A 164 -14.46 19.99 3.89
C ARG A 164 -15.40 21.09 3.39
N ASP A 165 -15.55 21.20 2.07
CA ASP A 165 -16.33 22.24 1.39
C ASP A 165 -15.81 23.68 1.55
N LEU A 166 -14.75 23.90 2.34
CA LEU A 166 -14.08 25.18 2.48
C LEU A 166 -13.07 25.37 1.35
N PRO A 167 -13.12 26.49 0.59
CA PRO A 167 -12.10 26.81 -0.40
C PRO A 167 -10.70 26.80 0.21
N ALA A 168 -9.78 26.07 -0.40
CA ALA A 168 -8.41 25.95 0.06
C ALA A 168 -7.43 26.18 -1.08
N ALA A 169 -6.29 26.75 -0.76
CA ALA A 169 -5.19 26.97 -1.69
C ALA A 169 -3.88 26.56 -1.04
N ARG A 170 -2.99 25.97 -1.82
CA ARG A 170 -1.72 25.40 -1.39
C ARG A 170 -0.60 25.97 -2.26
N PHE A 171 0.39 26.57 -1.62
CA PHE A 171 1.50 27.26 -2.26
C PHE A 171 2.82 26.59 -1.88
N PRO A 172 3.51 25.96 -2.85
CA PRO A 172 4.89 25.57 -2.63
C PRO A 172 5.72 26.85 -2.46
N LEU A 173 6.42 26.94 -1.35
CA LEU A 173 7.37 28.01 -1.05
C LEU A 173 8.77 27.40 -1.00
N ARG A 174 9.78 28.15 -1.42
CA ARG A 174 11.17 27.71 -1.32
C ARG A 174 12.04 28.85 -0.83
N ASP A 175 12.84 28.59 0.19
CA ASP A 175 13.88 29.53 0.61
C ASP A 175 15.24 28.81 0.66
N ARG A 176 16.29 29.53 1.12
CA ARG A 176 17.67 29.01 1.19
C ARG A 176 17.83 27.74 2.04
N ARG A 177 16.92 27.46 2.97
CA ARG A 177 16.93 26.31 3.89
C ARG A 177 16.05 25.14 3.40
N GLY A 178 15.43 25.24 2.23
CA GLY A 178 14.69 24.16 1.58
C GLY A 178 13.22 24.49 1.31
N ASP A 179 12.47 23.46 0.94
CA ASP A 179 11.08 23.61 0.53
C ASP A 179 10.14 23.71 1.74
N LEU A 180 9.10 24.50 1.55
CA LEU A 180 8.03 24.79 2.49
C LEU A 180 6.70 24.70 1.74
N MET A 181 5.62 24.57 2.49
CA MET A 181 4.30 24.50 1.91
C MET A 181 3.31 25.27 2.76
N LEU A 182 2.74 26.32 2.17
CA LEU A 182 1.75 27.16 2.80
C LEU A 182 0.36 26.79 2.29
N THR A 183 -0.52 26.37 3.20
CA THR A 183 -1.91 26.07 2.89
C THR A 183 -2.79 27.12 3.56
N GLN A 184 -3.66 27.75 2.78
CA GLN A 184 -4.70 28.66 3.26
C GLN A 184 -6.06 27.99 3.07
N ILE A 185 -6.91 28.04 4.08
CA ILE A 185 -8.28 27.53 4.06
C ILE A 185 -9.20 28.67 4.45
N GLN A 186 -10.23 28.92 3.64
CA GLN A 186 -11.27 29.90 3.96
C GLN A 186 -12.22 29.32 5.01
N GLY A 187 -12.15 29.82 6.24
CA GLY A 187 -12.88 29.34 7.40
C GLY A 187 -11.94 29.03 8.57
N THR A 188 -12.50 28.99 9.78
CA THR A 188 -11.80 28.54 10.98
C THR A 188 -11.90 27.02 11.06
N LEU A 189 -10.79 26.32 10.86
CA LEU A 189 -10.69 24.87 10.94
C LEU A 189 -9.81 24.50 12.13
N THR A 190 -10.39 23.85 13.13
CA THR A 190 -9.62 23.28 14.24
C THR A 190 -9.00 21.96 13.80
N LEU A 191 -7.67 21.87 13.86
CA LEU A 191 -6.93 20.65 13.52
C LEU A 191 -6.83 19.73 14.75
N GLU A 192 -6.87 18.42 14.52
CA GLU A 192 -6.55 17.43 15.57
C GLU A 192 -5.05 17.46 15.89
N ASP A 193 -4.69 17.06 17.11
CA ASP A 193 -3.30 16.88 17.54
C ASP A 193 -2.43 18.14 17.37
N THR A 194 -2.99 19.30 17.70
CA THR A 194 -2.24 20.55 17.80
C THR A 194 -1.90 20.86 19.27
N ALA A 195 -0.77 21.56 19.48
CA ALA A 195 -0.38 22.08 20.77
C ALA A 195 0.07 23.55 20.63
N PRO A 196 -0.28 24.46 21.54
CA PRO A 196 0.14 25.85 21.45
C PRO A 196 1.67 25.96 21.50
N LEU A 197 2.23 26.87 20.69
CA LEU A 197 3.65 27.18 20.67
C LEU A 197 4.06 27.93 21.95
N SER A 198 5.21 27.56 22.54
CA SER A 198 5.73 28.20 23.75
C SER A 198 6.00 29.70 23.56
N ASP A 199 6.48 30.06 22.38
CA ASP A 199 6.95 31.41 22.07
C ASP A 199 5.80 32.31 21.58
N ASN A 200 4.73 31.71 21.04
CA ASN A 200 3.59 32.44 20.50
C ASN A 200 2.28 31.62 20.67
N PRO A 201 1.49 31.89 21.72
CA PRO A 201 0.25 31.14 22.00
C PRO A 201 -0.85 31.30 20.94
N SER A 202 -0.73 32.27 20.03
CA SER A 202 -1.68 32.45 18.91
C SER A 202 -1.43 31.47 17.76
N MET A 203 -0.32 30.72 17.82
CA MET A 203 0.05 29.71 16.86
C MET A 203 0.09 28.34 17.51
N GLU A 204 -0.27 27.33 16.73
CA GLU A 204 -0.29 25.94 17.18
C GLU A 204 0.70 25.10 16.36
N ALA A 205 1.41 24.22 17.03
CA ALA A 205 2.32 23.24 16.48
C ALA A 205 1.59 21.93 16.23
N SER A 206 1.85 21.28 15.09
CA SER A 206 1.36 19.93 14.80
C SER A 206 2.36 19.17 13.92
N VAL A 207 2.14 17.87 13.74
CA VAL A 207 2.92 17.01 12.86
C VAL A 207 1.99 16.33 11.87
N SER A 208 2.16 16.62 10.58
CA SER A 208 1.36 16.05 9.49
C SER A 208 2.27 15.30 8.52
N GLU A 209 1.96 14.03 8.20
CA GLU A 209 2.68 13.24 7.20
C GLU A 209 4.22 13.24 7.35
N ARG A 210 4.71 13.26 8.60
CA ARG A 210 6.14 13.35 8.97
C ARG A 210 6.80 14.73 8.74
N ALA A 211 6.04 15.75 8.41
CA ALA A 211 6.49 17.14 8.38
C ALA A 211 5.99 17.90 9.62
N ASN A 212 6.79 18.85 10.10
CA ASN A 212 6.36 19.77 11.14
C ASN A 212 5.44 20.82 10.51
N CYS A 213 4.40 21.19 11.25
CA CYS A 213 3.40 22.16 10.83
C CYS A 213 3.23 23.24 11.90
N VAL A 214 3.04 24.47 11.45
CA VAL A 214 2.60 25.60 12.28
C VAL A 214 1.28 26.10 11.72
N VAL A 215 0.29 26.21 12.59
CA VAL A 215 -1.08 26.59 12.28
C VAL A 215 -1.37 27.92 12.96
N TRP A 216 -2.01 28.83 12.26
CA TRP A 216 -2.52 30.06 12.86
C TRP A 216 -3.81 30.50 12.18
N HIS A 217 -4.56 31.35 12.88
CA HIS A 217 -5.83 31.88 12.39
C HIS A 217 -5.71 33.39 12.19
N GLN A 218 -6.20 33.87 11.04
CA GLN A 218 -6.25 35.30 10.75
C GLN A 218 -7.60 35.64 10.13
N GLY A 219 -8.44 36.33 10.91
CA GLY A 219 -9.84 36.56 10.52
C GLY A 219 -10.60 35.23 10.39
N ASN A 220 -11.32 35.06 9.27
CA ASN A 220 -12.04 33.82 8.95
C ASN A 220 -11.20 32.90 8.05
N GLN A 221 -9.90 32.77 8.33
CA GLN A 221 -9.00 31.94 7.53
C GLN A 221 -8.06 31.16 8.45
N THR A 222 -7.81 29.91 8.05
CA THR A 222 -6.84 29.04 8.71
C THR A 222 -5.63 28.88 7.81
N TRP A 223 -4.47 29.13 8.36
CA TRP A 223 -3.20 29.06 7.67
C TRP A 223 -2.36 27.94 8.27
N ILE A 224 -1.73 27.15 7.40
CA ILE A 224 -0.91 26.01 7.79
C ILE A 224 0.39 26.09 7.01
N LEU A 225 1.50 26.29 7.71
CA LEU A 225 2.84 26.23 7.15
C LEU A 225 3.48 24.89 7.52
N SER A 226 3.82 24.08 6.52
CA SER A 226 4.43 22.76 6.72
C SER A 226 5.81 22.66 6.05
N GLY A 227 6.71 21.88 6.65
CA GLY A 227 8.04 21.64 6.10
C GLY A 227 8.89 20.68 6.94
N SER A 228 10.04 20.26 6.40
CA SER A 228 10.97 19.31 7.05
C SER A 228 11.84 19.95 8.14
N ARG A 229 11.62 21.23 8.48
CA ARG A 229 12.46 22.00 9.39
C ARG A 229 12.04 21.82 10.84
N ARG A 230 12.94 22.18 11.76
CA ARG A 230 12.61 22.28 13.19
C ARG A 230 11.50 23.30 13.42
N LEU A 231 10.63 22.99 14.37
CA LEU A 231 9.43 23.76 14.67
C LEU A 231 9.71 25.22 15.02
N THR A 232 10.80 25.49 15.76
CA THR A 232 11.28 26.85 16.09
C THR A 232 11.75 27.67 14.89
N SER A 233 12.15 27.02 13.79
CA SER A 233 12.47 27.73 12.54
C SER A 233 11.23 27.94 11.69
N LEU A 234 10.22 27.08 11.78
CA LEU A 234 8.95 27.24 11.07
C LEU A 234 8.10 28.34 11.72
N SER A 235 8.06 28.41 13.06
CA SER A 235 7.31 29.44 13.79
C SER A 235 7.77 30.85 13.39
N LYS A 236 9.10 31.08 13.30
CA LYS A 236 9.66 32.35 12.83
C LYS A 236 9.27 32.73 11.40
N VAL A 237 9.05 31.74 10.52
CA VAL A 237 8.57 31.99 9.16
C VAL A 237 7.07 32.29 9.18
N ALA A 238 6.30 31.55 10.00
CA ALA A 238 4.88 31.79 10.19
C ALA A 238 4.61 33.19 10.79
N GLU A 239 5.39 33.64 11.78
CA GLU A 239 5.30 34.98 12.39
C GLU A 239 5.52 36.10 11.37
N ARG A 240 6.51 35.93 10.49
CA ARG A 240 6.74 36.87 9.38
C ARG A 240 5.53 36.90 8.45
N LEU A 241 5.03 35.73 8.06
CA LEU A 241 3.88 35.59 7.16
C LEU A 241 2.56 36.11 7.75
N SER A 242 2.35 35.96 9.06
CA SER A 242 1.14 36.41 9.74
C SER A 242 1.10 37.93 9.94
N GLY A 243 2.23 38.62 9.72
CA GLY A 243 2.35 40.06 9.95
C GLY A 243 2.30 40.44 11.43
N THR A 244 2.48 39.47 12.33
CA THR A 244 2.49 39.67 13.78
C THR A 244 3.95 39.83 14.20
N GLN A 245 4.45 41.07 14.14
CA GLN A 245 5.74 41.46 14.74
C GLN A 245 5.52 42.04 16.14
#